data_AF-A0A7Y8M7M9-F1
#
_entry.id   AF-A0A7Y8M7M9-F1
#
_cell.length_a   1.000
_cell.length_b   1.000
_cell.length_c   1.000
_cell.angle_alpha   90.00
_cell.angle_beta   90.00
_cell.angle_gamma   90.00
#
_symmetry.space_group_name_H-M   'P 1'
#
loop_
_entity.id
_entity.type
_entity.pdbx_description
1 polymer ?
#
loop_
_entity_poly.entity_id
_entity_poly.type
_entity_poly.pdbx_seq_one_letter_code
_entity_poly.pdbx_strand_id
1 'polypeptide(L)' 'MAWLDWFSEPTNTKPLALLIFFVTFVGIILYVYGNKKRSKRLESYRDIPFQDDEEDRKE' A
#
# COMPACT_ATOMS: atom_id res chain seq x y z
N MET A 1 -29.69 -11.50 -12.89
CA MET A 1 -28.52 -10.73 -13.34
C MET A 1 -28.66 -9.21 -13.19
N ALA A 2 -29.77 -8.67 -12.64
CA ALA A 2 -29.95 -7.22 -12.43
C ALA A 2 -28.85 -6.55 -11.57
N TRP A 3 -28.26 -7.30 -10.63
CA TRP A 3 -27.06 -6.90 -9.90
C TRP A 3 -25.92 -6.51 -10.84
N LEU A 4 -25.63 -7.31 -11.88
CA LEU A 4 -24.45 -7.12 -12.74
C LEU A 4 -24.68 -5.97 -13.71
N ASP A 5 -25.92 -5.78 -14.14
CA ASP A 5 -26.32 -4.65 -14.96
C ASP A 5 -26.16 -3.32 -14.21
N TRP A 6 -26.41 -3.30 -12.90
CA TRP A 6 -26.18 -2.14 -12.03
C TRP A 6 -24.70 -1.69 -11.99
N PHE A 7 -23.72 -2.61 -12.13
CA PHE A 7 -22.29 -2.25 -12.23
C PHE A 7 -21.94 -1.59 -13.57
N SER A 8 -22.69 -1.89 -14.62
CA SER A 8 -22.49 -1.35 -15.97
C SER A 8 -23.09 0.05 -16.14
N GLU A 9 -23.88 0.51 -15.16
CA GLU A 9 -24.40 1.88 -15.18
C GLU A 9 -23.29 2.90 -14.85
N PRO A 10 -23.04 3.88 -15.75
CA PRO A 10 -21.97 4.86 -15.58
C PRO A 10 -22.16 5.77 -14.35
N THR A 11 -23.41 5.91 -13.88
CA THR A 11 -23.75 6.65 -12.65
C THR A 11 -23.11 6.02 -11.42
N ASN A 12 -23.06 4.69 -11.36
CA ASN A 12 -22.56 3.94 -10.20
C ASN A 12 -21.05 3.69 -10.28
N THR A 13 -20.43 3.86 -11.45
CA THR A 13 -19.00 3.63 -11.67
C THR A 13 -18.10 4.52 -10.80
N LYS A 14 -18.47 5.79 -10.58
CA LYS A 14 -17.68 6.73 -9.76
C LYS A 14 -17.57 6.30 -8.27
N PRO A 15 -18.69 6.11 -7.54
CA PRO A 15 -18.61 5.65 -6.15
C PRO A 15 -18.02 4.23 -6.05
N LEU A 16 -18.27 3.37 -7.04
CA LEU A 16 -17.69 2.03 -7.09
C LEU A 16 -16.16 2.06 -7.20
N ALA A 17 -15.61 2.85 -8.12
CA ALA A 17 -14.17 3.00 -8.29
C ALA A 17 -13.51 3.51 -7.01
N LEU A 18 -14.15 4.48 -6.34
CA LEU A 18 -13.68 5.01 -5.05
C LEU A 18 -13.66 3.92 -3.96
N LEU A 19 -14.72 3.12 -3.88
CA LEU A 19 -14.84 2.06 -2.88
C LEU A 19 -13.80 0.95 -3.11
N ILE A 20 -13.62 0.51 -4.36
CA ILE A 20 -12.57 -0.46 -4.71
C ILE A 20 -11.19 0.12 -4.36
N PHE A 21 -10.89 1.34 -4.80
CA PHE A 21 -9.61 1.98 -4.54
C PHE A 21 -9.33 2.09 -3.03
N PHE A 22 -10.31 2.53 -2.26
CA PHE A 22 -10.18 2.68 -0.81
C PHE A 22 -9.98 1.33 -0.11
N VAL A 23 -10.78 0.33 -0.42
CA VAL A 23 -10.64 -1.02 0.17
C VAL A 23 -9.32 -1.66 -0.23
N THR A 24 -8.90 -1.52 -1.49
CA THR A 24 -7.59 -1.99 -1.94
C THR A 24 -6.46 -1.29 -1.18
N PHE A 25 -6.51 0.03 -1.01
CA PHE A 25 -5.52 0.78 -0.26
C PHE A 25 -5.42 0.33 1.21
N VAL A 26 -6.55 0.26 1.91
CA VAL A 26 -6.60 -0.23 3.30
C VAL A 26 -6.12 -1.68 3.37
N GLY A 27 -6.50 -2.51 2.42
CA GLY A 27 -6.06 -3.91 2.32
C GLY A 27 -4.54 -4.02 2.18
N ILE A 28 -3.91 -3.16 1.37
CA ILE A 28 -2.44 -3.12 1.24
C ILE A 28 -1.79 -2.71 2.56
N ILE A 29 -2.30 -1.67 3.24
CA ILE A 29 -1.76 -1.24 4.54
C ILE A 29 -1.86 -2.38 5.55
N LEU A 30 -3.03 -3.01 5.68
CA LEU A 30 -3.22 -4.14 6.59
C LEU A 30 -2.34 -5.33 6.21
N TYR A 31 -2.13 -5.59 4.92
CA TYR A 31 -1.24 -6.65 4.46
C TYR A 31 0.22 -6.37 4.82
N VAL A 32 0.71 -5.16 4.55
CA VAL A 32 2.09 -4.76 4.80
C VAL A 32 2.39 -4.67 6.30
N TYR A 33 1.54 -3.98 7.05
CA TYR A 33 1.79 -3.65 8.47
C TYR A 33 1.11 -4.59 9.47
N GLY A 34 0.07 -5.33 9.06
CA GLY A 34 -0.64 -6.25 9.95
C GLY A 34 0.15 -7.49 10.35
N ASN A 35 1.29 -7.78 9.72
CA ASN A 35 2.17 -8.86 10.11
C ASN A 35 3.51 -8.35 10.67
N LYS A 36 3.75 -8.64 11.95
CA LYS A 36 4.99 -8.29 12.67
C LYS A 36 6.27 -8.79 11.98
N LYS A 37 6.21 -9.92 11.25
CA LYS A 37 7.36 -10.45 10.48
C LYS A 37 7.71 -9.56 9.29
N ARG A 38 6.72 -8.96 8.63
CA ARG A 38 6.93 -8.06 7.48
C ARG A 38 7.30 -6.65 7.91
N SER A 39 6.68 -6.17 8.98
CA SER A 39 7.05 -4.90 9.59
C SER A 39 8.51 -4.89 10.06
N LYS A 40 8.99 -5.97 10.70
CA LYS A 40 10.39 -6.07 11.15
C LYS A 40 11.43 -5.92 10.02
N ARG A 41 11.12 -6.43 8.82
CA ARG A 41 11.99 -6.28 7.65
C ARG A 41 11.98 -4.85 7.11
N LEU A 42 10.87 -4.14 7.23
CA LEU A 42 10.81 -2.72 6.87
C LEU A 42 11.53 -1.87 7.92
N GLU A 43 11.42 -2.22 9.21
CA GLU A 43 12.16 -1.56 10.29
C GLU A 43 13.67 -1.81 10.20
N SER A 44 14.15 -2.95 9.70
CA SER A 44 15.59 -3.18 9.51
C SER A 44 16.23 -2.24 8.49
N TYR A 45 15.42 -1.53 7.69
CA TYR A 45 15.87 -0.51 6.74
C TYR A 45 15.71 0.92 7.29
N ARG A 46 15.39 1.09 8.58
CA ARG A 46 15.22 2.42 9.19
C ARG A 46 16.52 3.22 9.19
N ASP A 47 17.63 2.56 9.47
CA ASP A 47 18.94 3.19 9.70
C ASP A 47 19.91 2.93 8.54
N ILE A 48 19.39 2.84 7.30
CA ILE A 48 20.28 2.78 6.13
C ILE A 48 21.02 4.12 6.06
N PRO A 49 22.36 4.11 6.11
CA PRO A 49 23.12 5.34 5.99
C PRO A 49 22.85 5.99 4.63
N PHE A 50 22.83 7.32 4.59
CA PHE A 50 22.81 7.99 3.30
C PHE A 50 24.12 7.71 2.56
N GLN A 51 24.09 7.74 1.23
CA GLN A 51 25.30 7.47 0.43
C GLN A 51 26.44 8.44 0.80
N ASP A 52 26.09 9.66 1.19
CA ASP A 52 27.02 10.68 1.67
C ASP A 52 27.67 10.30 3.02
N ASP A 53 26.95 9.58 3.90
CA ASP A 53 27.47 9.10 5.20
C ASP A 53 28.39 7.86 5.06
N GLU A 54 28.46 7.23 3.88
CA GLU A 54 29.36 6.10 3.62
C GLU A 54 30.77 6.54 3.22
N GLU A 55 30.94 7.74 2.66
CA GLU A 55 32.24 8.27 2.25
C GLU A 55 33.13 8.57 3.47
N ASP A 56 32.55 9.06 4.57
CA ASP A 56 33.26 9.42 5.81
C ASP A 56 33.75 8.21 6.65
N ARG A 57 33.29 6.98 6.37
CA ARG A 57 33.67 5.76 7.14
C ARG A 57 34.82 4.95 6.56
N LYS A 58 35.43 5.40 5.46
CA LYS A 58 36.54 4.71 4.79
C LYS A 58 37.93 5.22 5.19
N GLU A 59 38.02 6.13 6.16
CA GLU A 59 39.28 6.56 6.80
C GLU A 59 39.54 5.82 8.12
#